data_AF-A0A0F8YJF2-F1
#
_entry.id   AF-A0A0F8YJF2-F1
#
_cell.length_a   1.000
_cell.length_b   1.000
_cell.length_c   1.000
_cell.angle_alpha   90.00
_cell.angle_beta   90.00
_cell.angle_gamma   90.00
#
_symmetry.space_group_name_H-M   'P 1'
#
loop_
_entity.id
_entity.type
_entity.pdbx_description
1 polymer ?
#
loop_
_entity_poly.entity_id
_entity_poly.type
_entity_poly.pdbx_seq_one_letter_code
_entity_poly.pdbx_strand_id
1 'polypeptide(L)'
;LIFYGYFFMKLFIFDPYFQYHPIRFFFPALSIFLTYRYLKNNSKFLYYGSFVIYSIAFLWNSDTGLVVFLSWLLVLLFSELFNEDRKKMMLNLLVHTAKGITIFCAVFLTYMIYMKFRYGAFPDLIKFFEYQSIFYKYGLAMIPMKAIHPWNAVVLIYIIGLIYGVNYLISNNMKERGKIVFFLSILGVGLFSYYQGRSHDYVLPAVWYPAIILLIIFVDDLWRVIRKQGKKDVVSIAVFTGLFYLFTSALASMIVSLPVLNATGPIAQLKPVETPVARAVDFIIRQMGDEEEAVILSFNAGVYHLMSKTSSPIKAPSVSELILKEDYARINNYILKRKPEKIFVDT
;
A
#
# COMPACT_ATOMS: atom_id res chain seq x y z
N LEU A 1 -6.31 6.70 -10.88
CA LEU A 1 -5.89 6.01 -9.63
C LEU A 1 -7.08 5.65 -8.75
N ILE A 2 -7.87 6.61 -8.26
CA ILE A 2 -9.10 6.32 -7.48
C ILE A 2 -10.10 5.46 -8.28
N PHE A 3 -10.27 5.77 -9.57
CA PHE A 3 -11.07 4.94 -10.49
C PHE A 3 -10.52 3.51 -10.68
N TYR A 4 -9.19 3.34 -10.66
CA TYR A 4 -8.54 2.02 -10.73
C TYR A 4 -8.76 1.22 -9.44
N GLY A 5 -8.66 1.87 -8.28
CA GLY A 5 -8.99 1.25 -6.99
C GLY A 5 -10.48 0.90 -6.87
N TYR A 6 -11.37 1.79 -7.29
CA TYR A 6 -12.81 1.53 -7.33
C TYR A 6 -13.16 0.35 -8.25
N PHE A 7 -12.58 0.31 -9.44
CA PHE A 7 -12.80 -0.77 -10.38
C PHE A 7 -12.24 -2.09 -9.86
N PHE A 8 -11.01 -2.09 -9.33
CA PHE A 8 -10.44 -3.27 -8.67
C PHE A 8 -11.38 -3.78 -7.56
N MET A 9 -11.86 -2.91 -6.65
CA MET A 9 -12.82 -3.32 -5.61
C MET A 9 -14.16 -3.85 -6.15
N LYS A 10 -14.62 -3.38 -7.31
CA LYS A 10 -15.86 -3.86 -7.95
C LYS A 10 -15.69 -5.17 -8.74
N LEU A 11 -14.47 -5.49 -9.16
CA LEU A 11 -14.14 -6.77 -9.82
C LEU A 11 -14.09 -7.94 -8.83
N PHE A 12 -13.92 -7.68 -7.53
CA PHE A 12 -13.90 -8.73 -6.52
C PHE A 12 -15.30 -9.00 -5.99
N ILE A 13 -15.68 -10.28 -5.99
CA ILE A 13 -16.96 -10.82 -5.51
C ILE A 13 -17.02 -10.83 -3.97
N PHE A 14 -15.90 -10.51 -3.30
CA PHE A 14 -15.78 -10.52 -1.84
C PHE A 14 -15.89 -9.12 -1.23
N ASP A 15 -16.26 -9.08 0.04
CA ASP A 15 -16.28 -7.87 0.87
C ASP A 15 -14.95 -7.09 0.68
N PRO A 16 -14.97 -5.75 0.52
CA PRO A 16 -13.76 -5.02 0.23
C PRO A 16 -12.70 -5.32 1.27
N TYR A 17 -11.54 -5.80 0.83
CA TYR A 17 -10.40 -6.01 1.72
C TYR A 17 -9.83 -4.65 2.12
N PHE A 18 -10.50 -4.00 3.07
CA PHE A 18 -10.18 -2.66 3.56
C PHE A 18 -8.76 -2.59 4.15
N GLN A 19 -8.20 -3.72 4.56
CA GLN A 19 -6.81 -3.82 5.00
C GLN A 19 -5.80 -3.50 3.89
N TYR A 20 -6.18 -3.60 2.60
CA TYR A 20 -5.29 -3.29 1.49
C TYR A 20 -5.63 -1.99 0.78
N HIS A 21 -6.87 -1.82 0.26
CA HIS A 21 -7.14 -0.73 -0.69
C HIS A 21 -7.03 0.67 -0.11
N PRO A 22 -7.79 1.08 0.91
CA PRO A 22 -7.61 2.40 1.49
C PRO A 22 -6.25 2.52 2.19
N ILE A 23 -5.74 1.43 2.79
CA ILE A 23 -4.55 1.50 3.64
C ILE A 23 -3.25 1.65 2.84
N ARG A 24 -3.06 0.83 1.81
CA ARG A 24 -1.79 0.75 1.06
C ARG A 24 -1.78 1.56 -0.24
N PHE A 25 -2.93 2.02 -0.74
CA PHE A 25 -3.01 2.74 -2.02
C PHE A 25 -3.11 4.26 -1.89
N PHE A 26 -3.78 4.76 -0.84
CA PHE A 26 -4.14 6.18 -0.75
C PHE A 26 -2.93 7.11 -0.77
N PHE A 27 -1.97 6.91 0.14
CA PHE A 27 -0.78 7.76 0.24
C PHE A 27 0.14 7.67 -0.98
N PRO A 28 0.42 6.47 -1.54
CA PRO A 28 1.14 6.38 -2.80
C PRO A 28 0.46 7.08 -3.99
N ALA A 29 -0.88 7.03 -4.09
CA ALA A 29 -1.59 7.76 -5.14
C ALA A 29 -1.53 9.28 -4.92
N LEU A 30 -1.70 9.73 -3.68
CA LEU A 30 -1.58 11.12 -3.29
C LEU A 30 -0.16 11.64 -3.56
N SER A 31 0.86 10.82 -3.31
CA SER A 31 2.25 11.23 -3.47
C SER A 31 2.64 11.48 -4.91
N ILE A 32 2.09 10.73 -5.85
CA ILE A 32 2.25 10.98 -7.29
C ILE A 32 1.72 12.37 -7.65
N PHE A 33 0.51 12.70 -7.17
CA PHE A 33 -0.10 14.00 -7.43
C PHE A 33 0.70 15.16 -6.82
N LEU A 34 1.00 15.07 -5.52
CA LEU A 34 1.73 16.13 -4.81
C LEU A 34 3.14 16.34 -5.36
N THR A 35 3.85 15.25 -5.68
CA THR A 35 5.19 15.32 -6.27
C THR A 35 5.14 15.96 -7.65
N TYR A 36 4.20 15.57 -8.51
CA TYR A 36 4.03 16.22 -9.82
C TYR A 36 3.76 17.73 -9.67
N ARG A 37 2.84 18.10 -8.77
CA ARG A 37 2.51 19.51 -8.51
C ARG A 37 3.70 20.30 -7.96
N TYR A 38 4.51 19.68 -7.10
CA TYR A 38 5.74 20.29 -6.61
C TYR A 38 6.75 20.50 -7.73
N LEU A 39 7.05 19.46 -8.53
CA LEU A 39 8.05 19.54 -9.59
C LEU A 39 7.72 20.62 -10.63
N LYS A 40 6.43 20.90 -10.86
CA LYS A 40 5.97 21.95 -11.78
C LYS A 40 6.03 23.37 -11.19
N ASN A 41 5.74 23.52 -9.91
CA ASN A 41 5.52 24.84 -9.29
C ASN A 41 6.58 25.25 -8.27
N ASN A 42 7.47 24.34 -7.84
CA ASN A 42 8.48 24.52 -6.78
C ASN A 42 7.93 25.17 -5.49
N SER A 43 6.66 24.86 -5.14
CA SER A 43 5.98 25.49 -4.01
C SER A 43 6.54 25.02 -2.67
N LYS A 44 6.91 25.98 -1.79
CA LYS A 44 7.30 25.70 -0.40
C LYS A 44 6.20 25.00 0.39
N PHE A 45 4.93 25.37 0.14
CA PHE A 45 3.79 24.71 0.80
C PHE A 45 3.72 23.23 0.42
N LEU A 46 3.85 22.91 -0.87
CA LEU A 46 3.89 21.52 -1.33
C LEU A 46 5.12 20.77 -0.80
N TYR A 47 6.26 21.44 -0.70
CA TYR A 47 7.49 20.85 -0.17
C TYR A 47 7.33 20.39 1.29
N TYR A 48 6.95 21.31 2.18
CA TYR A 48 6.81 21.00 3.61
C TYR A 48 5.55 20.16 3.88
N GLY A 49 4.46 20.44 3.18
CA GLY A 49 3.22 19.66 3.26
C GLY A 49 3.44 18.20 2.85
N SER A 50 4.24 17.93 1.82
CA SER A 50 4.58 16.56 1.41
C SER A 50 5.36 15.82 2.50
N PHE A 51 6.36 16.45 3.12
CA PHE A 51 7.07 15.81 4.24
C PHE A 51 6.14 15.47 5.41
N VAL A 52 5.23 16.37 5.79
CA VAL A 52 4.25 16.11 6.86
C VAL A 52 3.31 14.97 6.46
N ILE A 53 2.71 15.04 5.27
CA ILE A 53 1.75 14.04 4.77
C ILE A 53 2.41 12.66 4.67
N TYR A 54 3.64 12.57 4.17
CA TYR A 54 4.33 11.28 4.02
C TYR A 54 4.85 10.73 5.36
N SER A 55 5.12 11.59 6.34
CA SER A 55 5.40 11.15 7.71
C SER A 55 4.14 10.60 8.39
N ILE A 56 2.97 11.21 8.13
CA ILE A 56 1.67 10.65 8.56
C ILE A 56 1.39 9.32 7.85
N ALA A 57 1.74 9.21 6.57
CA ALA A 57 1.60 7.96 5.81
C ALA A 57 2.35 6.80 6.48
N PHE A 58 3.54 7.06 7.05
CA PHE A 58 4.31 6.07 7.80
C PHE A 58 3.58 5.58 9.06
N LEU A 59 2.95 6.49 9.81
CA LEU A 59 2.14 6.12 10.98
C LEU A 59 0.88 5.34 10.59
N TRP A 60 0.31 5.64 9.42
CA TRP A 60 -0.86 4.95 8.88
C TRP A 60 -0.54 3.53 8.40
N ASN A 61 0.56 3.38 7.67
CA ASN A 61 1.08 2.10 7.20
C ASN A 61 2.59 2.23 6.97
N SER A 62 3.39 1.62 7.85
CA SER A 62 4.85 1.77 7.81
C SER A 62 5.47 1.25 6.52
N ASP A 63 4.99 0.14 5.97
CA ASP A 63 5.51 -0.44 4.72
C ASP A 63 5.42 0.56 3.55
N THR A 64 4.22 1.05 3.26
CA THR A 64 3.99 1.96 2.12
C THR A 64 4.34 3.41 2.43
N GLY A 65 4.15 3.85 3.68
CA GLY A 65 4.47 5.19 4.12
C GLY A 65 5.97 5.47 4.08
N LEU A 66 6.79 4.50 4.49
CA LEU A 66 8.25 4.60 4.35
C LEU A 66 8.66 4.73 2.89
N VAL A 67 8.07 3.89 2.01
CA VAL A 67 8.34 3.94 0.57
C VAL A 67 8.01 5.30 -0.01
N VAL A 68 6.86 5.88 0.33
CA VAL A 68 6.44 7.20 -0.16
C VAL A 68 7.36 8.30 0.34
N PHE A 69 7.71 8.29 1.63
CA PHE A 69 8.61 9.26 2.24
C PHE A 69 10.01 9.20 1.59
N LEU A 70 10.57 8.01 1.43
CA LEU A 70 11.87 7.82 0.80
C LEU A 70 11.85 8.20 -0.68
N SER A 71 10.80 7.85 -1.42
CA SER A 71 10.66 8.23 -2.84
C SER A 71 10.68 9.75 -3.01
N TRP A 72 9.98 10.46 -2.12
CA TRP A 72 9.97 11.92 -2.09
C TRP A 72 11.34 12.51 -1.76
N LEU A 73 12.00 12.01 -0.72
CA LEU A 73 13.34 12.46 -0.37
C LEU A 73 14.30 12.22 -1.54
N LEU A 74 14.28 11.03 -2.13
CA LEU A 74 15.18 10.65 -3.22
C LEU A 74 14.96 11.50 -4.48
N VAL A 75 13.72 11.89 -4.83
CA VAL A 75 13.51 12.80 -5.98
C VAL A 75 14.01 14.22 -5.70
N LEU A 76 13.96 14.69 -4.45
CA LEU A 76 14.58 15.96 -4.06
C LEU A 76 16.10 15.88 -4.18
N LEU A 77 16.70 14.81 -3.64
CA LEU A 77 18.15 14.60 -3.76
C LEU A 77 18.59 14.50 -5.21
N PHE A 78 17.86 13.72 -6.01
CA PHE A 78 18.10 13.60 -7.45
C PHE A 78 17.97 14.93 -8.19
N SER A 79 17.06 15.82 -7.75
CA SER A 79 16.90 17.14 -8.33
C SER A 79 18.11 18.04 -8.13
N GLU A 80 18.81 17.89 -7.00
CA GLU A 80 20.01 18.66 -6.70
C GLU A 80 21.23 18.20 -7.47
N LEU A 81 21.26 16.96 -7.96
CA LEU A 81 22.38 16.43 -8.76
C LEU A 81 22.59 17.19 -10.10
N PHE A 82 21.58 17.94 -10.54
CA PHE A 82 21.65 18.83 -11.72
C PHE A 82 22.34 20.18 -11.42
N ASN A 83 22.69 20.45 -10.16
CA ASN A 83 23.33 21.71 -9.78
C ASN A 83 24.83 21.66 -10.11
N GLU A 84 25.29 22.61 -10.93
CA GLU A 84 26.69 22.68 -11.37
C GLU A 84 27.65 23.02 -10.22
N ASP A 85 27.19 23.80 -9.24
CA ASP A 85 27.96 24.11 -8.03
C ASP A 85 27.92 22.90 -7.07
N ARG A 86 29.03 22.15 -7.04
CA ARG A 86 29.19 20.97 -6.18
C ARG A 86 29.04 21.25 -4.69
N LYS A 87 29.48 22.42 -4.22
CA LYS A 87 29.36 22.78 -2.80
C LYS A 87 27.91 23.04 -2.45
N LYS A 88 27.20 23.78 -3.31
CA LYS A 88 25.76 24.05 -3.15
C LYS A 88 24.92 22.79 -3.29
N MET A 89 25.24 21.92 -4.24
CA MET A 89 24.65 20.58 -4.38
C MET A 89 24.76 19.80 -3.06
N MET A 90 25.99 19.61 -2.56
CA MET A 90 26.23 18.87 -1.32
C MET A 90 25.47 19.47 -0.12
N LEU A 91 25.49 20.80 0.02
CA LEU A 91 24.75 21.48 1.07
C LEU A 91 23.24 21.23 0.95
N ASN A 92 22.68 21.33 -0.26
CA ASN A 92 21.26 21.12 -0.49
C ASN A 92 20.84 19.66 -0.22
N LEU A 93 21.68 18.67 -0.57
CA LEU A 93 21.45 17.25 -0.22
C LEU A 93 21.32 17.07 1.30
N LEU A 94 22.24 17.67 2.07
CA LEU A 94 22.20 17.64 3.52
C LEU A 94 20.97 18.37 4.07
N VAL A 95 20.64 19.54 3.52
CA VAL A 95 19.48 20.35 3.94
C VAL A 95 18.16 19.63 3.70
N HIS A 96 17.97 18.99 2.53
CA HIS A 96 16.77 18.20 2.25
C HIS A 96 16.63 17.03 3.21
N THR A 97 17.72 16.30 3.45
CA THR A 97 17.77 15.16 4.36
C THR A 97 17.47 15.58 5.79
N ALA A 98 18.15 16.62 6.29
CA ALA A 98 17.95 17.15 7.64
C ALA A 98 16.52 17.65 7.85
N LYS A 99 15.97 18.42 6.90
CA LYS A 99 14.56 18.87 6.96
C LYS A 99 13.59 17.70 6.99
N GLY A 100 13.82 16.70 6.14
CA GLY A 100 12.98 15.51 6.08
C GLY A 100 12.98 14.75 7.41
N ILE A 101 14.16 14.46 7.96
CA ILE A 101 14.31 13.75 9.24
C ILE A 101 13.68 14.56 10.38
N THR A 102 13.95 15.86 10.45
CA THR A 102 13.38 16.72 11.51
C THR A 102 11.85 16.73 11.47
N ILE A 103 11.23 16.86 10.29
CA ILE A 103 9.77 16.84 10.16
C ILE A 103 9.22 15.46 10.51
N PHE A 104 9.87 14.39 10.05
CA PHE A 104 9.48 13.02 10.39
C PHE A 104 9.49 12.78 11.90
N CYS A 105 10.59 13.13 12.57
CA CYS A 105 10.71 13.02 14.02
C CYS A 105 9.68 13.87 14.75
N ALA A 106 9.39 15.09 14.28
CA ALA A 106 8.39 15.96 14.88
C ALA A 106 6.96 15.39 14.77
N VAL A 107 6.58 14.86 13.60
CA VAL A 107 5.28 14.19 13.40
C VAL A 107 5.18 12.95 14.29
N PHE A 108 6.23 12.12 14.30
CA PHE A 108 6.28 10.91 15.11
C PHE A 108 6.19 11.21 16.60
N LEU A 109 6.96 12.19 17.10
CA LEU A 109 6.91 12.63 18.50
C LEU A 109 5.53 13.18 18.87
N THR A 110 4.91 13.97 17.98
CA THR A 110 3.56 14.50 18.19
C THR A 110 2.55 13.36 18.33
N TYR A 111 2.67 12.31 17.52
CA TYR A 111 1.85 11.11 17.64
C TYR A 111 2.08 10.38 18.97
N MET A 112 3.33 10.17 19.38
CA MET A 112 3.66 9.54 20.67
C MET A 112 3.06 10.29 21.86
N ILE A 113 3.16 11.62 21.85
CA ILE A 113 2.58 12.50 22.87
C ILE A 113 1.05 12.40 22.86
N TYR A 114 0.43 12.48 21.69
CA TYR A 114 -1.02 12.33 21.53
C TYR A 114 -1.51 10.99 22.11
N MET A 115 -0.83 9.89 21.79
CA MET A 115 -1.18 8.56 22.29
C MET A 115 -1.05 8.48 23.82
N LYS A 116 0.01 9.08 24.39
CA LYS A 116 0.19 9.15 25.84
C LYS A 116 -0.94 9.92 26.53
N PHE A 117 -1.36 11.06 25.96
CA PHE A 117 -2.47 11.84 26.50
C PHE A 117 -3.82 11.11 26.37
N ARG A 118 -4.06 10.44 25.24
CA ARG A 118 -5.35 9.82 24.97
C ARG A 118 -5.54 8.48 25.68
N TYR A 119 -4.48 7.69 25.79
CA TYR A 119 -4.54 6.29 26.26
C TYR A 119 -3.72 6.04 27.54
N GLY A 120 -3.09 7.07 28.11
CA GLY A 120 -2.33 6.97 29.36
C GLY A 120 -0.96 6.29 29.23
N ALA A 121 -0.61 5.75 28.06
CA ALA A 121 0.65 5.05 27.80
C ALA A 121 1.24 5.42 26.43
N PHE A 122 2.56 5.31 26.30
CA PHE A 122 3.20 5.42 24.99
C PHE A 122 2.90 4.16 24.16
N PRO A 123 2.80 4.29 22.82
CA PRO A 123 2.74 3.15 21.91
C PRO A 123 3.91 2.19 22.11
N ASP A 124 3.62 0.89 22.04
CA ASP A 124 4.65 -0.16 22.03
C ASP A 124 5.28 -0.23 20.63
N LEU A 125 6.42 0.45 20.47
CA LEU A 125 7.13 0.53 19.19
C LEU A 125 7.73 -0.81 18.77
N ILE A 126 8.00 -1.71 19.70
CA ILE A 126 8.53 -3.04 19.37
C ILE A 126 7.42 -3.84 18.70
N LYS A 127 6.23 -3.85 19.30
CA LYS A 127 5.05 -4.51 18.73
C LYS A 127 4.62 -3.91 17.39
N PHE A 128 4.84 -2.61 17.20
CA PHE A 128 4.57 -1.94 15.92
C PHE A 128 5.33 -2.56 14.73
N PHE A 129 6.53 -3.11 14.95
CA PHE A 129 7.34 -3.77 13.92
C PHE A 129 7.35 -5.30 14.03
N GLU A 130 6.69 -5.87 15.03
CA GLU A 130 6.69 -7.30 15.30
C GLU A 130 6.03 -8.08 14.15
N TYR A 131 4.94 -7.56 13.57
CA TYR A 131 4.28 -8.19 12.45
C TYR A 131 5.19 -8.29 11.21
N GLN A 132 5.90 -7.21 10.87
CA GLN A 132 6.87 -7.23 9.77
C GLN A 132 7.99 -8.22 10.05
N SER A 133 8.48 -8.28 11.29
CA SER A 133 9.49 -9.26 11.71
C SER A 133 8.99 -10.69 11.52
N ILE A 134 7.77 -11.00 11.98
CA ILE A 134 7.18 -12.34 11.84
C ILE A 134 7.11 -12.77 10.36
N PHE A 135 6.60 -11.89 9.50
CA PHE A 135 6.39 -12.22 8.09
C PHE A 135 7.70 -12.30 7.31
N TYR A 136 8.57 -11.29 7.38
CA TYR A 136 9.78 -11.25 6.58
C TYR A 136 10.91 -12.12 7.13
N LYS A 137 11.05 -12.25 8.46
CA LYS A 137 12.15 -13.02 9.07
C LYS A 137 11.87 -14.52 9.06
N TYR A 138 10.63 -14.93 9.36
CA TYR A 138 10.26 -16.34 9.46
C TYR A 138 9.53 -16.86 8.22
N GLY A 139 9.23 -16.00 7.24
CA GLY A 139 8.56 -16.39 6.00
C GLY A 139 7.07 -16.68 6.17
N LEU A 140 6.45 -16.26 7.27
CA LEU A 140 5.05 -16.57 7.55
C LEU A 140 4.15 -16.03 6.43
N ALA A 141 3.38 -16.93 5.82
CA ALA A 141 2.47 -16.64 4.71
C ALA A 141 3.12 -15.98 3.47
N MET A 142 4.45 -16.10 3.34
CA MET A 142 5.17 -15.71 2.13
C MET A 142 5.08 -16.80 1.07
N ILE A 143 4.90 -16.38 -0.19
CA ILE A 143 4.86 -17.27 -1.35
C ILE A 143 6.14 -17.01 -2.16
N PRO A 144 6.91 -18.05 -2.51
CA PRO A 144 8.14 -17.88 -3.27
C PRO A 144 7.83 -17.27 -4.64
N MET A 145 8.64 -16.29 -5.05
CA MET A 145 8.55 -15.69 -6.38
C MET A 145 9.03 -16.71 -7.43
N LYS A 146 8.19 -16.97 -8.43
CA LYS A 146 8.61 -17.71 -9.64
C LYS A 146 9.68 -16.90 -10.37
N ALA A 147 10.73 -17.57 -10.86
CA ALA A 147 11.83 -16.91 -11.58
C ALA A 147 11.38 -16.22 -12.87
N ILE A 148 10.45 -16.84 -13.61
CA ILE A 148 9.87 -16.31 -14.85
C ILE A 148 8.37 -16.14 -14.65
N HIS A 149 7.91 -14.90 -14.77
CA HIS A 149 6.53 -14.49 -14.50
C HIS A 149 6.25 -13.09 -15.07
N PRO A 150 4.98 -12.67 -15.24
CA PRO A 150 4.63 -11.29 -15.59
C PRO A 150 5.27 -10.18 -14.71
N TRP A 151 5.66 -10.50 -13.48
CA TRP A 151 6.32 -9.51 -12.60
C TRP A 151 7.69 -9.08 -13.14
N ASN A 152 8.39 -9.92 -13.90
CA ASN A 152 9.69 -9.57 -14.51
C ASN A 152 9.54 -8.34 -15.43
N ALA A 153 8.44 -8.25 -16.18
CA ALA A 153 8.16 -7.11 -17.05
C ALA A 153 7.93 -5.82 -16.25
N VAL A 154 7.25 -5.92 -15.10
CA VAL A 154 7.03 -4.78 -14.19
C VAL A 154 8.36 -4.24 -13.68
N VAL A 155 9.25 -5.13 -13.21
CA VAL A 155 10.58 -4.74 -12.74
C VAL A 155 11.41 -4.14 -13.87
N LEU A 156 11.35 -4.71 -15.07
CA LEU A 156 12.03 -4.16 -16.25
C LEU A 156 11.59 -2.72 -16.54
N ILE A 157 10.29 -2.42 -16.44
CA ILE A 157 9.77 -1.05 -16.62
C ILE A 157 10.38 -0.07 -15.60
N TYR A 158 10.51 -0.48 -14.34
CA TYR A 158 11.15 0.34 -13.31
C TYR A 158 12.64 0.55 -13.59
N ILE A 159 13.35 -0.49 -14.02
CA ILE A 159 14.77 -0.38 -14.40
C ILE A 159 14.92 0.60 -15.56
N ILE A 160 14.11 0.47 -16.61
CA ILE A 160 14.10 1.39 -17.76
C ILE A 160 13.82 2.82 -17.28
N GLY A 161 12.86 3.03 -16.37
CA GLY A 161 12.56 4.34 -15.81
C GLY A 161 13.72 4.95 -15.00
N LEU A 162 14.43 4.15 -14.20
CA LEU A 162 15.64 4.62 -13.51
C LEU A 162 16.73 5.03 -14.50
N ILE A 163 17.01 4.18 -15.50
CA ILE A 163 17.98 4.50 -16.56
C ILE A 163 17.57 5.76 -17.32
N TYR A 164 16.28 5.89 -17.64
CA TYR A 164 15.72 7.07 -18.30
C TYR A 164 15.95 8.34 -17.49
N GLY A 165 15.71 8.30 -16.18
CA GLY A 165 16.01 9.40 -15.26
C GLY A 165 17.50 9.75 -15.25
N VAL A 166 18.38 8.75 -15.10
CA VAL A 166 19.84 8.95 -15.08
C VAL A 166 20.36 9.51 -16.40
N ASN A 167 19.80 9.11 -17.55
CA ASN A 167 20.18 9.67 -18.86
C ASN A 167 19.91 11.19 -18.93
N TYR A 168 18.86 11.68 -18.28
CA TYR A 168 18.63 13.13 -18.18
C TYR A 168 19.70 13.83 -17.33
N LEU A 169 20.18 13.17 -16.28
CA LEU A 169 21.27 13.68 -15.45
C LEU A 169 22.59 13.75 -16.24
N ILE A 170 22.94 12.68 -16.96
CA ILE A 170 24.17 12.60 -17.78
C ILE A 170 24.15 13.65 -18.90
N SER A 171 23.00 13.84 -19.56
CA SER A 171 22.85 14.83 -20.63
C SER A 171 22.72 16.28 -20.14
N ASN A 172 22.81 16.50 -18.83
CA ASN A 172 22.58 17.78 -18.14
C ASN A 172 21.29 18.50 -18.61
N ASN A 173 20.27 17.73 -18.96
CA ASN A 173 19.05 18.24 -19.55
C ASN A 173 17.97 18.25 -18.47
N MET A 174 17.98 19.27 -17.61
CA MET A 174 17.07 19.32 -16.47
C MET A 174 15.61 19.44 -16.94
N LYS A 175 14.90 18.30 -16.99
CA LYS A 175 13.46 18.25 -17.29
C LYS A 175 12.68 17.65 -16.13
N GLU A 176 11.56 18.29 -15.80
CA GLU A 176 10.56 17.79 -14.85
C GLU A 176 10.15 16.35 -15.17
N ARG A 177 10.11 16.01 -16.47
CA ARG A 177 9.79 14.66 -16.97
C ARG A 177 10.78 13.60 -16.47
N GLY A 178 12.09 13.89 -16.48
CA GLY A 178 13.10 12.95 -15.96
C GLY A 178 12.93 12.72 -14.46
N LYS A 179 12.66 13.79 -13.70
CA LYS A 179 12.45 13.75 -12.25
C LYS A 179 11.20 12.95 -11.86
N ILE A 180 10.08 13.12 -12.58
CA ILE A 180 8.85 12.36 -12.28
C ILE A 180 8.99 10.88 -12.67
N VAL A 181 9.67 10.56 -13.77
CA VAL A 181 9.96 9.16 -14.15
C VAL A 181 10.85 8.48 -13.11
N PHE A 182 11.88 9.18 -12.63
CA PHE A 182 12.73 8.70 -11.54
C PHE A 182 11.93 8.44 -10.26
N PHE A 183 11.10 9.41 -9.84
CA PHE A 183 10.20 9.25 -8.68
C PHE A 183 9.26 8.05 -8.81
N LEU A 184 8.57 7.92 -9.95
CA LEU A 184 7.64 6.81 -10.20
C LEU A 184 8.33 5.45 -10.18
N SER A 185 9.59 5.40 -10.63
CA SER A 185 10.38 4.17 -10.64
C SER A 185 10.78 3.76 -9.22
N ILE A 186 11.26 4.70 -8.39
CA ILE A 186 11.59 4.42 -6.98
C ILE A 186 10.34 4.02 -6.19
N LEU A 187 9.25 4.77 -6.37
CA LEU A 187 7.97 4.46 -5.75
C LEU A 187 7.50 3.05 -6.16
N GLY A 188 7.59 2.74 -7.45
CA GLY A 188 7.27 1.42 -7.99
C GLY A 188 8.09 0.29 -7.38
N VAL A 189 9.42 0.43 -7.34
CA VAL A 189 10.32 -0.55 -6.71
C VAL A 189 9.97 -0.75 -5.24
N GLY A 190 9.75 0.34 -4.49
CA GLY A 190 9.40 0.25 -3.08
C GLY A 190 8.07 -0.45 -2.84
N LEU A 191 7.03 -0.14 -3.61
CA LEU A 191 5.72 -0.81 -3.49
C LEU A 191 5.77 -2.28 -3.93
N PHE A 192 6.61 -2.59 -4.92
CA PHE A 192 6.79 -3.95 -5.42
C PHE A 192 7.40 -4.90 -4.36
N SER A 193 8.10 -4.39 -3.35
CA SER A 193 8.59 -5.20 -2.22
C SER A 193 7.47 -5.97 -1.50
N TYR A 194 6.23 -5.45 -1.50
CA TYR A 194 5.08 -6.16 -0.96
C TYR A 194 4.74 -7.41 -1.78
N TYR A 195 4.84 -7.35 -3.11
CA TYR A 195 4.61 -8.51 -3.97
C TYR A 195 5.69 -9.58 -3.76
N GLN A 196 6.92 -9.20 -3.43
CA GLN A 196 7.96 -10.18 -3.06
C GLN A 196 7.56 -11.01 -1.82
N GLY A 197 6.89 -10.39 -0.85
CA GLY A 197 6.33 -11.10 0.30
C GLY A 197 5.04 -11.87 0.00
N ARG A 198 4.31 -11.48 -1.05
CA ARG A 198 2.99 -12.03 -1.41
C ARG A 198 2.88 -12.27 -2.92
N SER A 199 3.72 -13.16 -3.44
CA SER A 199 3.96 -13.40 -4.88
C SER A 199 2.81 -14.09 -5.63
N HIS A 200 1.57 -13.84 -5.21
CA HIS A 200 0.36 -14.37 -5.82
C HIS A 200 -0.13 -13.44 -6.92
N ASP A 201 -0.64 -13.97 -8.03
CA ASP A 201 -1.05 -13.20 -9.22
C ASP A 201 -2.08 -12.12 -8.90
N TYR A 202 -2.98 -12.39 -7.95
CA TYR A 202 -3.93 -11.42 -7.39
C TYR A 202 -3.28 -10.13 -6.83
N VAL A 203 -2.07 -10.23 -6.27
CA VAL A 203 -1.40 -9.10 -5.60
C VAL A 203 -0.67 -8.22 -6.62
N LEU A 204 -0.24 -8.79 -7.75
CA LEU A 204 0.55 -8.04 -8.73
C LEU A 204 -0.16 -6.78 -9.24
N PRO A 205 -1.46 -6.81 -9.60
CA PRO A 205 -2.16 -5.61 -10.05
C PRO A 205 -2.29 -4.52 -8.99
N ALA A 206 -2.18 -4.91 -7.73
CA ALA A 206 -2.34 -4.06 -6.58
C ALA A 206 -1.08 -3.22 -6.30
N VAL A 207 0.08 -3.59 -6.88
CA VAL A 207 1.36 -2.88 -6.71
C VAL A 207 1.94 -2.30 -8.01
N TRP A 208 1.55 -2.83 -9.18
CA TRP A 208 2.21 -2.49 -10.45
C TRP A 208 1.76 -1.17 -11.11
N TYR A 209 0.82 -0.44 -10.51
CA TYR A 209 0.22 0.73 -11.15
C TYR A 209 1.21 1.86 -11.46
N PRO A 210 2.35 2.06 -10.74
CA PRO A 210 3.38 3.00 -11.18
C PRO A 210 4.01 2.59 -12.52
N ALA A 211 4.12 1.28 -12.82
CA ALA A 211 4.65 0.79 -14.08
C ALA A 211 3.69 1.13 -15.23
N ILE A 212 2.39 1.05 -15.00
CA ILE A 212 1.38 1.47 -15.98
C ILE A 212 1.52 2.97 -16.30
N ILE A 213 1.74 3.82 -15.30
CA ILE A 213 1.96 5.25 -15.51
C ILE A 213 3.25 5.49 -16.30
N LEU A 214 4.33 4.78 -15.98
CA LEU A 214 5.59 4.85 -16.73
C LEU A 214 5.42 4.42 -18.19
N LEU A 215 4.70 3.33 -18.44
CA LEU A 215 4.41 2.89 -19.81
C LEU A 215 3.66 3.96 -20.61
N ILE A 216 2.68 4.64 -20.00
CA ILE A 216 1.96 5.75 -20.66
C ILE A 216 2.93 6.88 -21.04
N ILE A 217 3.87 7.22 -20.15
CA ILE A 217 4.90 8.24 -20.42
C ILE A 217 5.81 7.77 -21.58
N PHE A 218 6.27 6.53 -21.56
CA PHE A 218 7.14 5.99 -22.62
C PHE A 218 6.43 5.90 -23.97
N VAL A 219 5.14 5.54 -23.99
CA VAL A 219 4.31 5.52 -25.21
C VAL A 219 4.17 6.93 -25.80
N ASP A 220 3.95 7.96 -24.96
CA ASP A 220 3.93 9.37 -25.41
C ASP A 220 5.29 9.80 -25.99
N ASP A 221 6.41 9.39 -25.40
CA ASP A 221 7.74 9.70 -25.95
C ASP A 221 8.01 8.97 -27.28
N LEU A 222 7.68 7.68 -27.36
CA LEU A 222 7.77 6.88 -28.60
C LEU A 222 6.94 7.52 -29.72
N TRP A 223 5.71 7.94 -29.41
CA TRP A 223 4.85 8.61 -30.38
C TRP A 223 5.46 9.89 -30.94
N ARG A 224 6.11 10.69 -30.10
CA ARG A 224 6.82 11.91 -30.54
C ARG A 224 8.01 11.60 -31.44
N VAL A 225 8.75 10.52 -31.17
CA VAL A 225 9.85 10.07 -32.02
C VAL A 225 9.32 9.62 -33.39
N ILE A 226 8.28 8.78 -33.41
CA ILE A 226 7.63 8.31 -34.65
C ILE A 226 7.14 9.50 -35.49
N ARG A 227 6.52 10.51 -34.86
CA ARG A 227 6.08 11.72 -35.57
C ARG A 227 7.22 12.53 -36.17
N LYS A 228 8.40 12.54 -35.54
CA LYS A 228 9.57 13.30 -36.02
C LYS A 228 10.36 12.54 -37.10
N GLN A 229 10.56 11.23 -36.93
CA GLN A 229 11.40 10.43 -37.82
C GLN A 229 10.60 9.75 -38.95
N GLY A 230 9.27 9.74 -38.87
CA GLY A 230 8.38 9.09 -39.83
C GLY A 230 8.52 7.56 -39.80
N LYS A 231 8.24 6.91 -40.94
CA LYS A 231 8.24 5.43 -41.08
C LYS A 231 9.63 4.77 -40.95
N LYS A 232 10.70 5.54 -40.71
CA LYS A 232 12.08 5.03 -40.69
C LYS A 232 12.43 4.32 -39.37
N ASP A 233 11.72 4.62 -38.28
CA ASP A 233 11.95 3.97 -36.99
C ASP A 233 10.96 2.81 -36.78
N VAL A 234 11.21 1.71 -37.49
CA VAL A 234 10.38 0.49 -37.46
C VAL A 234 10.32 -0.12 -36.06
N VAL A 235 11.38 0.00 -35.27
CA VAL A 235 11.46 -0.51 -33.90
C VAL A 235 10.50 0.26 -32.99
N SER A 236 10.56 1.60 -33.00
CA SER A 236 9.63 2.41 -32.19
C SER A 236 8.18 2.17 -32.60
N ILE A 237 7.90 1.99 -33.89
CA ILE A 237 6.56 1.65 -34.38
C ILE A 237 6.10 0.29 -33.83
N ALA A 238 6.93 -0.75 -33.93
CA ALA A 238 6.59 -2.09 -33.43
C ALA A 238 6.33 -2.09 -31.91
N VAL A 239 7.18 -1.41 -31.13
CA VAL A 239 7.02 -1.27 -29.68
C VAL A 239 5.75 -0.50 -29.34
N PHE A 240 5.50 0.63 -30.03
CA PHE A 240 4.28 1.43 -29.84
C PHE A 240 3.03 0.60 -30.16
N THR A 241 3.01 -0.14 -31.27
CA THR A 241 1.88 -0.99 -31.66
C THR A 241 1.65 -2.10 -30.65
N GLY A 242 2.71 -2.75 -30.14
CA GLY A 242 2.58 -3.78 -29.10
C GLY A 242 1.99 -3.23 -27.80
N LEU A 243 2.47 -2.07 -27.33
CA LEU A 243 1.94 -1.41 -26.14
C LEU A 243 0.50 -0.92 -26.35
N PHE A 244 0.19 -0.35 -27.51
CA PHE A 244 -1.16 0.09 -27.84
C PHE A 244 -2.13 -1.10 -27.88
N TYR A 245 -1.73 -2.21 -28.51
CA TYR A 245 -2.52 -3.44 -28.50
C TYR A 245 -2.74 -3.96 -27.08
N LEU A 246 -1.72 -3.98 -26.23
CA LEU A 246 -1.85 -4.37 -24.82
C LEU A 246 -2.89 -3.52 -24.07
N PHE A 247 -2.81 -2.19 -24.19
CA PHE A 247 -3.75 -1.28 -23.52
C PHE A 247 -5.19 -1.41 -24.05
N THR A 248 -5.35 -1.54 -25.36
CA THR A 248 -6.67 -1.63 -26.00
C THR A 248 -7.31 -3.01 -25.83
N SER A 249 -6.53 -4.09 -25.88
CA SER A 249 -7.01 -5.45 -25.60
C SER A 249 -7.41 -5.63 -24.13
N ALA A 250 -6.69 -5.03 -23.19
CA ALA A 250 -7.09 -5.01 -21.79
C ALA A 250 -8.44 -4.29 -21.59
N LEU A 251 -8.63 -3.15 -22.24
CA LEU A 251 -9.90 -2.41 -22.20
C LEU A 251 -11.04 -3.19 -22.88
N ALA A 252 -10.77 -3.79 -24.04
CA ALA A 252 -11.76 -4.62 -24.75
C ALA A 252 -12.17 -5.85 -23.93
N SER A 253 -11.18 -6.56 -23.35
CA SER A 253 -11.44 -7.68 -22.45
C SER A 253 -12.28 -7.25 -21.26
N MET A 254 -11.96 -6.11 -20.65
CA MET A 254 -12.75 -5.54 -19.56
C MET A 254 -14.20 -5.29 -19.97
N ILE A 255 -14.43 -4.64 -21.13
CA ILE A 255 -15.77 -4.36 -21.64
C ILE A 255 -16.54 -5.66 -21.92
N VAL A 256 -15.91 -6.65 -22.54
CA VAL A 256 -16.50 -7.96 -22.81
C VAL A 256 -16.84 -8.71 -21.51
N SER A 257 -16.06 -8.52 -20.45
CA SER A 257 -16.32 -9.13 -19.14
C SER A 257 -17.37 -8.37 -18.31
N LEU A 258 -17.78 -7.15 -18.67
CA LEU A 258 -18.76 -6.37 -17.90
C LEU A 258 -20.08 -7.11 -17.62
N PRO A 259 -20.69 -7.85 -18.57
CA PRO A 259 -21.91 -8.62 -18.29
C PRO A 259 -21.70 -9.71 -17.25
N VAL A 260 -20.57 -10.42 -17.29
CA VAL A 260 -20.21 -11.44 -16.30
C VAL A 260 -20.00 -10.80 -14.93
N LEU A 261 -19.28 -9.67 -14.88
CA LEU A 261 -19.05 -8.92 -13.65
C LEU A 261 -20.34 -8.39 -13.02
N ASN A 262 -21.27 -7.92 -13.85
CA ASN A 262 -22.60 -7.51 -13.40
C ASN A 262 -23.43 -8.70 -12.91
N ALA A 263 -23.32 -9.86 -13.55
CA ALA A 263 -24.02 -11.08 -13.14
C ALA A 263 -23.47 -11.66 -11.82
N THR A 264 -22.16 -11.54 -11.56
CA THR A 264 -21.53 -11.92 -10.29
C THR A 264 -21.66 -10.88 -9.18
N GLY A 265 -22.10 -9.66 -9.52
CA GLY A 265 -22.06 -8.49 -8.65
C GLY A 265 -23.32 -8.08 -7.89
N PRO A 266 -24.43 -8.83 -7.76
CA PRO A 266 -25.58 -8.29 -7.06
C PRO A 266 -25.49 -8.57 -5.56
N ILE A 267 -24.68 -7.75 -4.87
CA ILE A 267 -24.93 -7.41 -3.45
C ILE A 267 -26.39 -6.93 -3.29
N ALA A 268 -26.98 -6.34 -4.35
CA ALA A 268 -28.38 -5.94 -4.42
C ALA A 268 -29.40 -7.10 -4.53
N GLN A 269 -28.96 -8.34 -4.81
CA GLN A 269 -29.84 -9.53 -4.81
C GLN A 269 -29.61 -10.42 -3.58
N LEU A 270 -28.65 -10.07 -2.71
CA LEU A 270 -28.58 -10.67 -1.39
C LEU A 270 -29.82 -10.20 -0.62
N LYS A 271 -30.89 -11.00 -0.67
CA LYS A 271 -31.93 -10.92 0.36
C LYS A 271 -31.20 -10.97 1.70
N PRO A 272 -31.58 -10.17 2.71
CA PRO A 272 -31.04 -10.33 4.06
C PRO A 272 -31.42 -11.73 4.54
N VAL A 273 -30.52 -12.69 4.30
CA VAL A 273 -30.60 -14.04 4.84
C VAL A 273 -29.87 -13.98 6.15
N GLU A 274 -30.51 -14.50 7.19
CA GLU A 274 -29.89 -14.66 8.50
C GLU A 274 -28.60 -15.49 8.35
N THR A 275 -27.46 -14.84 8.56
CA THR A 275 -26.15 -15.45 8.38
C THR A 275 -25.80 -16.28 9.62
N PRO A 276 -24.91 -17.29 9.50
CA PRO A 276 -24.36 -17.98 10.67
C PRO A 276 -23.77 -17.02 11.70
N VAL A 277 -23.14 -15.94 11.23
CA VAL A 277 -22.59 -14.86 12.07
C VAL A 277 -23.71 -14.15 12.85
N ALA A 278 -24.82 -13.79 12.19
CA ALA A 278 -25.96 -13.16 12.85
C ALA A 278 -26.59 -14.08 13.93
N ARG A 279 -26.77 -15.37 13.61
CA ARG A 279 -27.26 -16.36 14.60
C ARG A 279 -26.33 -16.51 15.79
N ALA A 280 -25.01 -16.54 15.55
CA ALA A 280 -24.02 -16.62 16.61
C ALA A 280 -24.03 -15.37 17.51
N VAL A 281 -24.18 -14.18 16.92
CA VAL A 281 -24.37 -12.93 17.67
C VAL A 281 -25.61 -13.00 18.56
N ASP A 282 -26.75 -13.40 18.02
CA ASP A 282 -27.99 -13.51 18.78
C ASP A 282 -27.87 -14.54 19.91
N PHE A 283 -27.20 -15.66 19.66
CA PHE A 283 -26.89 -16.65 20.69
C PHE A 283 -26.03 -16.04 21.81
N ILE A 284 -24.95 -15.34 21.47
CA ILE A 284 -24.07 -14.69 22.45
C ILE A 284 -24.86 -13.66 23.27
N ILE A 285 -25.63 -12.77 22.64
CA ILE A 285 -26.45 -11.77 23.33
C ILE A 285 -27.39 -12.43 24.34
N ARG A 286 -28.08 -13.51 23.95
CA ARG A 286 -29.00 -14.24 24.84
C ARG A 286 -28.30 -14.90 26.02
N GLN A 287 -27.07 -15.37 25.83
CA GLN A 287 -26.30 -16.02 26.91
C GLN A 287 -25.57 -15.03 27.82
N MET A 288 -25.23 -13.84 27.32
CA MET A 288 -24.49 -12.82 28.09
C MET A 288 -25.35 -12.15 29.17
N GLY A 289 -26.61 -11.83 28.89
CA GLY A 289 -27.43 -11.03 29.82
C GLY A 289 -26.84 -9.62 29.99
N ASP A 290 -26.57 -9.22 31.24
CA ASP A 290 -26.00 -7.90 31.59
C ASP A 290 -24.45 -7.88 31.67
N GLU A 291 -23.78 -9.00 31.35
CA GLU A 291 -22.32 -9.07 31.40
C GLU A 291 -21.64 -8.31 30.25
N GLU A 292 -20.55 -7.60 30.56
CA GLU A 292 -19.81 -6.77 29.60
C GLU A 292 -18.56 -7.46 29.01
N GLU A 293 -18.13 -8.59 29.60
CA GLU A 293 -16.90 -9.30 29.20
C GLU A 293 -17.21 -10.74 28.77
N ALA A 294 -16.72 -11.14 27.60
CA ALA A 294 -16.90 -12.51 27.08
C ALA A 294 -15.58 -13.05 26.53
N VAL A 295 -15.26 -14.32 26.81
CA VAL A 295 -14.17 -14.99 26.09
C VAL A 295 -14.74 -15.58 24.79
N ILE A 296 -14.41 -14.97 23.66
CA ILE A 296 -14.88 -15.40 22.34
C ILE A 296 -13.70 -15.89 21.51
N LEU A 297 -13.63 -17.20 21.25
CA LEU A 297 -12.61 -17.86 20.45
C LEU A 297 -13.19 -18.20 19.07
N SER A 298 -13.17 -17.22 18.16
CA SER A 298 -13.62 -17.36 16.76
C SER A 298 -12.81 -16.48 15.82
N PHE A 299 -12.74 -16.84 14.54
CA PHE A 299 -12.27 -15.96 13.47
C PHE A 299 -13.11 -14.68 13.33
N ASN A 300 -14.37 -14.72 13.78
CA ASN A 300 -15.32 -13.62 13.74
C ASN A 300 -15.40 -12.85 15.08
N ALA A 301 -14.50 -13.10 16.03
CA ALA A 301 -14.58 -12.55 17.39
C ALA A 301 -14.74 -11.01 17.42
N GLY A 302 -14.08 -10.28 16.52
CA GLY A 302 -14.24 -8.83 16.42
C GLY A 302 -15.67 -8.39 16.08
N VAL A 303 -16.32 -9.09 15.16
CA VAL A 303 -17.73 -8.84 14.80
C VAL A 303 -18.65 -9.22 15.96
N TYR A 304 -18.38 -10.35 16.62
CA TYR A 304 -19.15 -10.80 17.76
C TYR A 304 -19.08 -9.82 18.92
N HIS A 305 -17.89 -9.35 19.30
CA HIS A 305 -17.73 -8.32 20.34
C HIS A 305 -18.43 -7.02 19.98
N LEU A 306 -18.28 -6.55 18.74
CA LEU A 306 -18.92 -5.32 18.28
C LEU A 306 -20.45 -5.39 18.35
N MET A 307 -21.03 -6.47 17.82
CA MET A 307 -22.49 -6.62 17.72
C MET A 307 -23.15 -7.00 19.05
N SER A 308 -22.47 -7.80 19.87
CA SER A 308 -22.95 -8.15 21.22
C SER A 308 -22.62 -7.09 22.27
N LYS A 309 -21.89 -6.03 21.91
CA LYS A 309 -21.40 -4.97 22.81
C LYS A 309 -20.60 -5.50 24.00
N THR A 310 -19.87 -6.58 23.79
CA THR A 310 -18.97 -7.18 24.79
C THR A 310 -17.53 -6.79 24.52
N SER A 311 -16.68 -6.92 25.53
CA SER A 311 -15.24 -6.78 25.41
C SER A 311 -14.52 -8.10 25.72
N SER A 312 -13.32 -8.28 25.15
CA SER A 312 -12.49 -9.44 25.48
C SER A 312 -11.74 -9.16 26.78
N PRO A 313 -11.87 -10.02 27.81
CA PRO A 313 -11.09 -9.88 29.03
C PRO A 313 -9.63 -10.34 28.85
N ILE A 314 -9.31 -10.96 27.71
CA ILE A 314 -7.97 -11.45 27.38
C ILE A 314 -7.26 -10.43 26.49
N LYS A 315 -6.10 -9.95 26.95
CA LYS A 315 -5.18 -9.13 26.14
C LYS A 315 -4.35 -10.01 25.18
N ALA A 316 -5.06 -10.67 24.28
CA ALA A 316 -4.50 -11.51 23.21
C ALA A 316 -5.20 -11.19 21.89
N PRO A 317 -4.52 -11.40 20.75
CA PRO A 317 -5.16 -11.31 19.45
C PRO A 317 -6.30 -12.34 19.31
N SER A 318 -7.22 -12.08 18.39
CA SER A 318 -8.29 -13.03 18.07
C SER A 318 -7.73 -14.27 17.35
N VAL A 319 -8.55 -15.32 17.21
CA VAL A 319 -8.13 -16.60 16.60
C VAL A 319 -7.54 -16.44 15.21
N SER A 320 -8.01 -15.45 14.44
CA SER A 320 -7.47 -15.14 13.11
C SER A 320 -6.01 -14.65 13.12
N GLU A 321 -5.50 -14.20 14.26
CA GLU A 321 -4.16 -13.64 14.44
C GLU A 321 -3.37 -14.33 15.58
N LEU A 322 -3.80 -15.53 16.01
CA LEU A 322 -3.06 -16.34 16.99
C LEU A 322 -1.83 -17.01 16.36
N ILE A 323 -0.76 -16.23 16.22
CA ILE A 323 0.47 -16.65 15.55
C ILE A 323 1.54 -17.12 16.54
N LEU A 324 1.70 -16.45 17.69
CA LEU A 324 2.81 -16.71 18.62
C LEU A 324 2.40 -17.71 19.71
N LYS A 325 3.33 -18.59 20.11
CA LYS A 325 3.14 -19.51 21.26
C LYS A 325 2.74 -18.78 22.54
N GLU A 326 3.25 -17.56 22.72
CA GLU A 326 2.93 -16.72 23.88
C GLU A 326 1.48 -16.23 23.90
N ASP A 327 0.84 -16.08 22.73
CA ASP A 327 -0.58 -15.72 22.65
C ASP A 327 -1.45 -16.90 23.11
N TYR A 328 -1.13 -18.13 22.67
CA TYR A 328 -1.75 -19.36 23.16
C TYR A 328 -1.55 -19.53 24.67
N ALA A 329 -0.33 -19.29 25.16
CA ALA A 329 -0.02 -19.37 26.58
C ALA A 329 -0.83 -18.35 27.39
N ARG A 330 -1.04 -17.14 26.87
CA ARG A 330 -1.88 -16.11 27.52
C ARG A 330 -3.34 -16.54 27.62
N ILE A 331 -3.93 -17.07 26.54
CA ILE A 331 -5.31 -17.59 26.55
C ILE A 331 -5.42 -18.75 27.54
N ASN A 332 -4.52 -19.73 27.45
CA ASN A 332 -4.55 -20.91 28.31
C ASN A 332 -4.39 -20.54 29.80
N ASN A 333 -3.44 -19.66 30.11
CA ASN A 333 -3.24 -19.17 31.47
C ASN A 333 -4.46 -18.41 32.01
N TYR A 334 -5.14 -17.61 31.17
CA TYR A 334 -6.36 -16.92 31.57
C TYR A 334 -7.47 -17.94 31.90
N ILE A 335 -7.75 -18.88 30.99
CA ILE A 335 -8.80 -19.89 31.16
C ILE A 335 -8.54 -20.75 32.42
N LEU A 336 -7.32 -21.26 32.59
CA LEU A 336 -6.99 -22.14 33.71
C LEU A 336 -7.01 -21.41 35.07
N LYS A 337 -6.56 -20.15 35.13
CA LYS A 337 -6.46 -19.40 36.39
C LYS A 337 -7.75 -18.71 36.77
N ARG A 338 -8.44 -18.08 35.82
CA ARG A 338 -9.65 -17.28 36.07
C ARG A 338 -10.93 -18.10 35.97
N LYS A 339 -10.91 -19.25 35.29
CA LYS A 339 -12.07 -20.13 35.07
C LYS A 339 -13.32 -19.32 34.67
N PRO A 340 -13.26 -18.58 33.56
CA PRO A 340 -14.38 -17.73 33.13
C PRO A 340 -15.64 -18.56 32.95
N GLU A 341 -16.78 -18.04 33.40
CA GLU A 341 -18.05 -18.77 33.39
C GLU A 341 -18.58 -18.99 31.97
N LYS A 342 -18.29 -18.07 31.04
CA LYS A 342 -18.75 -18.12 29.66
C LYS A 342 -17.58 -18.04 28.68
N ILE A 343 -17.44 -19.11 27.89
CA ILE A 343 -16.51 -19.20 26.77
C ILE A 343 -17.33 -19.58 25.53
N PHE A 344 -17.28 -18.74 24.50
CA PHE A 344 -17.90 -18.99 23.21
C PHE A 344 -16.83 -19.46 22.23
N VAL A 345 -17.08 -20.58 21.55
CA VAL A 345 -16.17 -21.15 20.56
C VAL A 345 -16.95 -21.40 19.28
N ASP A 346 -16.33 -21.03 18.16
CA ASP A 346 -16.83 -21.30 16.80
C ASP A 346 -15.97 -22.42 16.19
N THR A 347 -16.59 -23.35 15.46
CA THR A 347 -15.94 -24.53 14.86
C THR A 347 -15.93 -24.45 13.35
#